data_AF-A0A377M018-F1
#
_entry.id   AF-A0A377M018-F1
#
_cell.length_a   1.000
_cell.length_b   1.000
_cell.length_c   1.000
_cell.angle_alpha   90.00
_cell.angle_beta   90.00
_cell.angle_gamma   90.00
#
_symmetry.space_group_name_H-M   'P 1'
#
loop_
_entity.id
_entity.type
_entity.pdbx_description
1 polymer ?
#
loop_
_entity_poly.entity_id
_entity_poly.type
_entity_poly.pdbx_seq_one_letter_code
_entity_poly.pdbx_strand_id
1 'polypeptide(L)' 'MDALSTGRRIKCLTCVDDFTKECLTVTVAFGISGVQVTRILDSIALFRGYPRR' A
#
# COMPACT_ATOMS: atom_id res chain seq x y z
N MET A 1 6.90 -19.36 -1.98
CA MET A 1 5.91 -18.30 -2.26
C MET A 1 5.30 -17.90 -0.92
N ASP A 2 5.15 -16.61 -0.64
CA ASP A 2 4.71 -16.12 0.68
C ASP A 2 3.24 -16.49 0.94
N ALA A 3 3.04 -17.40 1.89
CA ALA A 3 1.73 -17.91 2.27
C ALA A 3 1.76 -18.38 3.73
N LEU A 4 0.58 -18.37 4.36
CA LEU A 4 0.39 -19.00 5.67
C LEU A 4 0.53 -20.53 5.56
N SER A 5 0.68 -21.21 6.70
CA SER A 5 0.61 -22.68 6.77
C SER A 5 -0.70 -23.25 6.22
N THR A 6 -1.76 -22.43 6.18
CA THR A 6 -3.07 -22.75 5.58
C THR A 6 -3.11 -22.60 4.05
N GLY A 7 -2.00 -22.24 3.41
CA GLY A 7 -1.90 -22.03 1.95
C GLY A 7 -2.45 -20.69 1.47
N ARG A 8 -2.99 -19.85 2.35
CA ARG A 8 -3.49 -18.51 1.98
C ARG A 8 -2.33 -17.60 1.61
N ARG A 9 -2.33 -17.11 0.37
CA ARG A 9 -1.28 -16.22 -0.17
C ARG A 9 -1.32 -14.84 0.45
N ILE A 10 -0.15 -14.33 0.80
CA ILE A 10 0.05 -12.98 1.31
C ILE A 10 0.39 -12.06 0.14
N LYS A 11 -0.15 -10.84 0.16
CA LYS A 11 0.19 -9.77 -0.78
C LYS A 11 0.60 -8.53 0.01
N CYS A 12 1.51 -7.77 -0.56
CA CYS A 12 1.96 -6.49 -0.02
C CYS A 12 1.73 -5.41 -1.08
N LEU A 13 1.04 -4.34 -0.70
CA LEU A 13 1.00 -3.10 -1.47
C LEU A 13 2.02 -2.14 -0.86
N THR A 14 3.06 -1.84 -1.61
CA THR A 14 4.07 -0.86 -1.22
C THR A 14 3.88 0.41 -2.03
N CYS A 15 3.70 1.55 -1.36
CA CYS A 15 3.71 2.85 -1.99
C CYS A 15 5.05 3.52 -1.69
N VAL A 16 5.73 3.96 -2.74
CA VAL A 16 7.05 4.60 -2.66
C VAL A 16 6.98 5.93 -3.41
N ASP A 17 7.51 6.97 -2.82
CA ASP A 17 7.73 8.23 -3.52
C ASP A 17 8.87 8.05 -4.54
N ASP A 18 8.61 8.38 -5.81
CA ASP A 18 9.56 8.06 -6.87
C ASP A 18 10.82 8.93 -6.83
N PHE A 19 10.72 10.17 -6.34
CA PHE A 19 11.85 11.09 -6.30
C PHE A 19 12.81 10.78 -5.15
N THR A 20 12.29 10.70 -3.94
CA THR A 20 13.08 10.47 -2.72
C THR A 20 13.38 9.00 -2.46
N LYS A 21 12.65 8.09 -3.12
CA LYS A 21 12.61 6.65 -2.82
C LYS A 21 12.12 6.34 -1.41
N GLU A 22 11.44 7.29 -0.76
CA GLU A 22 10.85 7.09 0.56
C GLU A 22 9.65 6.11 0.48
N CYS A 23 9.63 5.12 1.37
CA CYS A 23 8.47 4.23 1.50
C CYS A 23 7.36 4.93 2.31
N LEU A 24 6.26 5.24 1.64
CA LEU A 24 5.13 5.97 2.22
C LEU A 24 4.22 5.04 3.02
N THR A 25 4.06 3.79 2.57
CA THR A 25 3.32 2.75 3.29
C THR A 25 3.63 1.35 2.74
N VAL A 26 3.47 0.34 3.61
CA VAL A 26 3.42 -1.08 3.24
C VAL A 26 2.16 -1.67 3.86
N THR A 27 1.20 -2.06 3.02
CA THR A 27 -0.04 -2.70 3.46
C THR A 27 -0.02 -4.18 3.12
N VAL A 28 -0.14 -5.03 4.15
CA VAL A 28 -0.21 -6.48 3.99
C VAL A 28 -1.68 -6.92 3.96
N ALA A 29 -2.05 -7.70 2.94
CA ALA A 29 -3.40 -8.23 2.80
C ALA A 29 -3.39 -9.57 2.04
N PHE A 30 -4.45 -10.36 2.19
CA PHE A 30 -4.61 -11.59 1.40
C PHE A 30 -5.17 -11.32 -0.02
N GLY A 31 -5.60 -10.08 -0.27
CA GLY A 31 -6.12 -9.58 -1.53
C GLY A 31 -6.14 -8.06 -1.49
N ILE A 32 -5.88 -7.42 -2.63
CA ILE A 32 -5.86 -5.96 -2.77
C ILE A 32 -6.83 -5.60 -3.89
N SER A 33 -7.95 -5.00 -3.51
CA SER A 33 -8.96 -4.47 -4.44
C SER A 33 -8.71 -3.00 -4.73
N GLY A 34 -9.23 -2.49 -5.85
CA GLY A 34 -9.12 -1.06 -6.19
C GLY A 34 -9.64 -0.14 -5.08
N VAL A 35 -10.76 -0.50 -4.43
CA VAL A 35 -11.31 0.24 -3.29
C VAL A 35 -10.34 0.31 -2.12
N GLN A 36 -9.63 -0.78 -1.83
CA GLN A 36 -8.60 -0.77 -0.79
C GLN A 36 -7.42 0.12 -1.18
N VAL A 37 -7.00 0.09 -2.46
CA VAL A 37 -5.93 0.97 -2.94
C VAL A 37 -6.30 2.44 -2.75
N THR A 38 -7.50 2.86 -3.15
CA THR A 38 -7.94 4.25 -2.99
C THR A 38 -7.92 4.68 -1.52
N ARG A 39 -8.45 3.87 -0.60
CA ARG A 39 -8.44 4.17 0.84
C ARG A 39 -7.03 4.30 1.42
N ILE A 40 -6.11 3.46 0.96
CA ILE A 40 -4.70 3.52 1.38
C ILE A 40 -4.08 4.84 0.89
N LEU A 41 -4.29 5.20 -0.38
CA LEU A 41 -3.78 6.45 -0.94
C LEU A 41 -4.38 7.69 -0.26
N ASP A 42 -5.68 7.68 0.04
CA ASP A 42 -6.34 8.76 0.78
C ASP A 42 -5.74 8.89 2.19
N SER A 43 -5.45 7.76 2.86
CA SER A 43 -4.79 7.78 4.16
C SER A 43 -3.39 8.41 4.09
N ILE A 44 -2.59 8.08 3.06
CA ILE A 44 -1.28 8.70 2.85
C ILE A 44 -1.43 10.21 2.67
N ALA A 45 -2.39 10.64 1.84
CA ALA A 45 -2.66 12.05 1.59
C ALA A 45 -3.15 12.79 2.85
N LEU A 46 -3.91 12.16 3.73
CA LEU A 46 -4.32 12.76 5.01
C LEU A 46 -3.13 13.05 5.93
N PHE A 47 -2.13 12.16 5.97
CA PHE A 47 -0.95 12.35 6.83
C PHE A 47 0.11 13.28 6.21
N ARG A 48 0.26 13.29 4.88
CA ARG A 48 1.34 14.02 4.18
C ARG A 48 0.89 15.23 3.37
N GLY A 49 -0.41 15.37 3.16
CA GLY A 49 -0.99 16.30 2.18
C GLY A 49 -1.00 15.72 0.76
N TYR A 50 -1.81 16.34 -0.10
CA TYR A 50 -1.81 16.02 -1.52
C TYR A 50 -0.63 16.68 -2.24
N PRO A 51 -0.12 16.07 -3.33
CA PRO A 51 0.90 16.68 -4.17
C PRO A 51 0.44 18.06 -4.67
N ARG A 52 1.33 19.04 -4.60
CA ARG A 52 1.11 20.37 -5.19
C ARG A 52 1.54 20.34 -6.65
N ARG A 53 0.79 21.03 -7.50
CA ARG A 53 1.16 21.26 -8.91
C ARG A 53 2.31 22.24 -9.02
#